data_AF-A0A150XJH2-F1
#
_entry.id   AF-A0A150XJH2-F1
#
_cell.length_a   1.000
_cell.length_b   1.000
_cell.length_c   1.000
_cell.angle_alpha   90.00
_cell.angle_beta   90.00
_cell.angle_gamma   90.00
#
_symmetry.space_group_name_H-M   'P 1'
#
loop_
_entity.id
_entity.type
_entity.pdbx_description
1 polymer ?
#
loop_
_entity_poly.entity_id
_entity_poly.type
_entity_poly.pdbx_seq_one_letter_code
_entity_poly.pdbx_strand_id
1 'polypeptide(L)'
;MTATLAPFTGCFTFVLNDSLSNAGAFGINPGDQIRPEAGISLAGTYKKDVLENVSFLGNFNLFSNYEKFPNTVVNLEASFKLKVNNYLSTNISSQLIYDDDITLTRNDGTKGRDIQIKNVINVGVTLGF
;
A
#
# COMPACT_ATOMS: atom_id res chain seq x y z
N MET A 1 0.22 4.70 -19.18
CA MET A 1 1.05 4.00 -18.18
C MET A 1 2.17 4.93 -17.79
N THR A 2 2.38 5.14 -16.49
CA THR A 2 3.50 5.89 -15.95
C THR A 2 4.30 4.97 -15.05
N ALA A 3 5.62 5.10 -15.09
CA ALA A 3 6.54 4.40 -14.21
C ALA A 3 7.68 5.35 -13.85
N THR A 4 8.08 5.35 -12.60
CA THR A 4 9.13 6.20 -12.05
C THR A 4 10.06 5.33 -11.23
N LEU A 5 11.33 5.33 -11.61
CA LEU A 5 12.41 4.72 -10.86
C LEU A 5 13.18 5.83 -10.14
N ALA A 6 13.21 5.77 -8.82
CA ALA A 6 13.95 6.68 -7.98
C ALA A 6 15.10 5.90 -7.30
N PRO A 7 16.34 5.96 -7.83
CA PRO A 7 17.47 5.23 -7.29
C PRO A 7 17.89 5.74 -5.90
N PHE A 8 17.43 6.93 -5.50
CA PHE A 8 17.64 7.45 -4.16
C PHE A 8 16.33 8.01 -3.64
N THR A 9 15.77 7.34 -2.64
CA THR A 9 14.51 7.69 -1.98
C THR A 9 14.73 7.63 -0.47
N GLY A 10 14.34 8.69 0.23
CA GLY A 10 14.26 8.70 1.70
C GLY A 10 12.86 8.33 2.15
N CYS A 11 12.74 7.31 3.00
CA CYS A 11 11.51 6.96 3.71
C CYS A 11 11.70 7.31 5.19
N PHE A 12 10.69 7.92 5.81
CA PHE A 12 10.71 8.29 7.22
C PHE A 12 9.46 7.75 7.90
N THR A 13 9.65 6.87 8.88
CA THR A 13 8.55 6.37 9.70
C THR A 13 8.53 7.10 11.04
N PHE A 14 7.38 7.67 11.40
CA PHE A 14 7.19 8.38 12.65
C PHE A 14 6.24 7.58 13.55
N VAL A 15 6.72 7.17 14.72
CA VAL A 15 5.93 6.43 15.72
C VAL A 15 5.74 7.34 16.93
N LEU A 16 4.67 8.15 16.88
CA LEU A 16 4.38 9.17 17.89
C LEU A 16 3.71 8.61 19.15
N ASN A 17 3.46 7.30 19.21
CA ASN A 17 2.88 6.65 20.38
C ASN A 17 3.98 5.92 21.16
N ASP A 18 4.21 6.33 22.40
CA ASP A 18 5.28 5.80 23.24
C ASP A 18 5.16 4.30 23.51
N SER A 19 3.94 3.75 23.58
CA SER A 19 3.76 2.31 23.77
C SER A 19 4.19 1.52 22.54
N LEU A 20 3.93 2.04 21.33
CA LEU A 20 4.35 1.41 20.08
C LEU A 20 5.85 1.60 19.86
N SER A 21 6.39 2.77 20.23
CA SER A 21 7.81 3.07 20.13
C SER A 21 8.65 2.20 21.05
N ASN A 22 8.27 2.07 22.32
CA ASN A 22 8.95 1.20 23.29
C ASN A 22 8.85 -0.29 22.94
N ALA A 23 7.82 -0.69 22.18
CA ALA A 23 7.69 -2.06 21.68
C ALA A 23 8.57 -2.34 20.44
N GLY A 24 9.28 -1.34 19.90
CA GLY A 24 10.02 -1.48 18.64
C GLY A 24 9.11 -1.76 17.45
N ALA A 25 7.85 -1.31 17.50
CA ALA A 25 6.88 -1.53 16.43
C ALA A 25 7.35 -0.85 15.15
N PHE A 26 6.98 -1.40 14.00
CA PHE A 26 7.39 -0.87 12.68
C PHE A 26 8.91 -0.83 12.51
N GLY A 27 9.64 -1.76 13.14
CA GLY A 27 11.07 -1.98 12.98
C GLY A 27 11.97 -0.81 13.38
N ILE A 28 11.51 0.03 14.32
CA ILE A 28 12.32 1.06 14.98
C ILE A 28 13.05 0.44 16.19
N ASN A 29 14.13 1.06 16.68
CA ASN A 29 14.71 0.61 17.94
C ASN A 29 13.77 1.01 19.10
N PRO A 30 13.59 0.16 20.12
CA PRO A 30 12.79 0.49 21.30
C PRO A 30 13.16 1.85 21.90
N GLY A 31 12.21 2.77 21.95
CA GLY A 31 12.38 4.12 22.48
C GLY A 31 12.70 5.20 21.43
N ASP A 32 13.03 4.82 20.20
CA ASP A 32 13.14 5.77 19.09
C ASP A 32 11.75 6.15 18.56
N GLN A 33 11.55 7.39 18.13
CA GLN A 33 10.28 7.85 17.54
C GLN A 33 10.34 8.03 16.02
N ILE A 34 11.55 7.99 15.45
CA ILE A 34 11.80 8.25 14.02
C ILE A 34 12.71 7.17 13.48
N ARG A 35 12.34 6.57 12.35
CA ARG A 35 13.20 5.67 11.58
C ARG A 35 13.43 6.24 10.18
N PRO A 36 14.63 6.79 9.91
CA PRO A 36 15.03 7.19 8.57
C PRO A 36 15.56 5.97 7.79
N GLU A 37 15.14 5.83 6.54
CA GLU A 37 15.58 4.76 5.65
C GLU A 37 15.95 5.35 4.29
N ALA A 38 17.10 4.99 3.76
CA ALA A 38 17.51 5.33 2.40
C ALA A 38 17.41 4.10 1.51
N GLY A 39 16.82 4.25 0.33
CA GLY A 39 16.54 3.12 -0.53
C GLY A 39 16.29 3.48 -1.98
N ILE A 40 15.94 2.45 -2.75
CA ILE A 40 15.46 2.55 -4.12
C ILE A 40 13.94 2.39 -4.12
N SER A 41 13.25 3.20 -4.91
CA SER A 41 11.81 3.08 -5.12
C SER A 41 11.48 2.92 -6.60
N LEU A 42 10.54 2.03 -6.89
CA LEU A 42 9.94 1.85 -8.20
C LEU A 42 8.42 1.92 -8.05
N ALA A 43 7.83 2.98 -8.59
CA ALA A 43 6.40 3.21 -8.52
C ALA A 43 5.82 3.43 -9.91
N GLY A 44 4.55 3.12 -10.10
CA GLY A 44 3.88 3.37 -11.36
C GLY A 44 2.38 3.16 -11.33
N THR A 45 1.73 3.70 -12.35
CA THR A 45 0.29 3.65 -12.52
C THR A 45 -0.04 3.18 -13.93
N TYR A 46 -0.92 2.20 -14.01
CA TYR A 46 -1.51 1.70 -15.23
C TYR A 46 -3.00 2.01 -15.22
N LYS A 47 -3.45 2.87 -16.14
CA LYS A 47 -4.86 3.17 -16.36
C LYS A 47 -5.26 2.70 -17.74
N LYS A 48 -6.37 1.97 -17.84
CA LYS A 48 -6.94 1.52 -19.11
C LYS A 48 -8.45 1.42 -19.02
N ASP A 49 -9.14 1.96 -20.01
CA ASP A 49 -10.55 1.69 -20.21
C ASP A 49 -10.68 0.31 -20.86
N VAL A 50 -11.31 -0.63 -20.15
CA VAL A 50 -11.40 -2.04 -20.56
C VAL A 50 -12.60 -2.24 -21.46
N LEU A 51 -13.73 -1.61 -21.10
CA LEU A 51 -15.00 -1.63 -21.81
C LEU A 51 -15.64 -0.24 -21.68
N GLU A 52 -16.68 0.01 -22.47
CA GLU A 52 -17.52 1.19 -22.24
C GLU A 52 -18.05 1.16 -20.80
N ASN A 53 -17.88 2.27 -20.08
CA ASN A 53 -18.22 2.42 -18.66
C ASN A 53 -17.42 1.57 -17.66
N VAL A 54 -16.37 0.85 -18.08
CA VAL A 54 -15.49 0.10 -17.16
C VAL A 54 -14.05 0.55 -17.34
N SER A 55 -13.50 1.17 -16.31
CA SER A 55 -12.10 1.60 -16.27
C SER A 55 -11.33 0.82 -15.21
N PHE A 56 -10.10 0.43 -15.56
CA PHE A 56 -9.15 -0.21 -14.67
C PHE A 56 -8.02 0.77 -14.32
N LEU A 57 -7.66 0.79 -13.04
CA LEU A 57 -6.51 1.51 -12.50
C LEU A 57 -5.72 0.58 -11.60
N GLY A 58 -4.50 0.25 -12.01
CA GLY A 58 -3.51 -0.45 -11.22
C GLY A 58 -2.39 0.49 -10.78
N ASN A 59 -2.04 0.48 -9.50
CA ASN A 59 -0.86 1.15 -8.96
C ASN A 59 0.08 0.11 -8.37
N PHE A 60 1.37 0.30 -8.57
CA PHE A 60 2.39 -0.47 -7.86
C PHE A 60 3.38 0.50 -7.24
N ASN A 61 3.83 0.19 -6.03
CA ASN A 61 4.88 0.88 -5.32
C ASN A 61 5.76 -0.15 -4.65
N LEU A 62 7.02 -0.17 -5.05
CA LEU A 62 8.06 -1.06 -4.56
C LEU A 62 9.12 -0.17 -3.92
N PHE A 63 9.53 -0.49 -2.70
CA PHE A 63 10.63 0.18 -2.04
C PHE A 63 11.58 -0.86 -1.47
N SER A 64 12.88 -0.63 -1.61
CA SER A 64 13.89 -1.47 -1.00
C SER A 64 14.94 -0.65 -0.29
N ASN A 65 15.19 -0.99 0.98
CA ASN A 65 16.16 -0.30 1.82
C ASN A 65 17.58 -0.80 1.53
N TYR A 66 18.53 0.12 1.35
CA TYR A 66 19.93 -0.20 1.07
C TYR A 66 20.70 -0.78 2.25
N GLU A 67 20.36 -0.40 3.49
CA GLU A 67 21.07 -0.85 4.69
C GLU A 67 20.75 -2.31 5.05
N LYS A 68 19.57 -2.79 4.65
CA LYS A 68 19.11 -4.17 4.85
C LYS A 68 18.78 -4.87 3.53
N PHE A 69 19.57 -4.68 2.48
CA PHE A 69 19.25 -5.26 1.18
C PHE A 69 19.32 -6.81 1.18
N PRO A 70 18.30 -7.56 0.68
CA PRO A 70 17.05 -7.09 0.05
C PRO A 70 15.85 -7.08 1.02
N ASN A 71 15.67 -6.00 1.77
CA ASN A 71 14.42 -5.68 2.45
C ASN A 71 13.49 -5.03 1.43
N THR A 72 12.31 -5.60 1.23
CA THR A 72 11.38 -5.16 0.18
C THR A 72 10.00 -4.87 0.75
N VAL A 73 9.54 -3.65 0.54
CA VAL A 73 8.17 -3.21 0.75
C VAL A 73 7.47 -3.21 -0.60
N VAL A 74 6.34 -3.92 -0.68
CA VAL A 74 5.51 -4.06 -1.88
C VAL A 74 4.11 -3.59 -1.55
N ASN A 75 3.62 -2.60 -2.29
CA ASN A 75 2.22 -2.20 -2.29
C ASN A 75 1.68 -2.28 -3.73
N LEU A 76 0.68 -3.14 -3.94
CA LEU A 76 -0.03 -3.27 -5.20
C LEU A 76 -1.49 -2.93 -4.97
N GLU A 77 -2.02 -2.02 -5.76
CA GLU A 77 -3.43 -1.63 -5.73
C GLU A 77 -4.03 -1.85 -7.11
N ALA A 78 -5.17 -2.50 -7.16
CA ALA A 78 -5.93 -2.74 -8.38
C ALA A 78 -7.36 -2.26 -8.14
N SER A 79 -7.90 -1.47 -9.07
CA SER A 79 -9.26 -0.97 -8.96
C SER A 79 -9.99 -0.97 -10.29
N PHE A 80 -11.25 -1.37 -10.24
CA PHE A 80 -12.21 -1.32 -11.32
C PHE A 80 -13.30 -0.34 -10.95
N LYS A 81 -13.45 0.69 -11.78
CA LYS A 81 -14.55 1.64 -11.69
C LYS A 81 -15.56 1.32 -12.79
N LEU A 82 -16.75 0.92 -12.37
CA LEU A 82 -17.89 0.58 -13.21
C LEU A 82 -18.93 1.69 -13.10
N LYS A 83 -19.24 2.36 -14.22
CA LYS A 83 -20.34 3.31 -14.30
C LYS A 83 -21.59 2.57 -14.80
N VAL A 84 -22.59 2.41 -13.95
CA VAL A 84 -23.83 1.74 -14.38
C VAL A 84 -24.71 2.73 -15.14
N ASN A 85 -24.86 3.94 -14.60
CA ASN A 85 -25.51 5.06 -15.27
C ASN A 85 -25.01 6.40 -14.68
N ASN A 86 -25.64 7.53 -15.03
CA ASN A 86 -25.24 8.85 -14.51
C ASN A 86 -25.51 9.05 -13.01
N TYR A 87 -26.34 8.20 -12.41
CA TYR A 87 -26.73 8.24 -11.00
C TYR A 87 -26.11 7.13 -10.17
N LEU A 88 -25.60 6.05 -10.78
CA LEU A 88 -25.10 4.87 -10.12
C LEU A 88 -23.72 4.50 -10.64
N SER A 89 -22.77 4.41 -9.72
CA SER A 89 -21.41 3.93 -10.00
C SER A 89 -20.95 2.96 -8.92
N THR A 90 -20.04 2.06 -9.28
CA THR A 90 -19.44 1.08 -8.39
C THR A 90 -17.94 1.11 -8.56
N ASN A 91 -17.19 1.01 -7.46
CA ASN A 91 -15.74 0.88 -7.46
C ASN A 91 -15.33 -0.34 -6.64
N ILE A 92 -14.72 -1.30 -7.32
CA ILE A 92 -14.17 -2.52 -6.71
C ILE A 92 -12.66 -2.33 -6.66
N SER A 93 -12.06 -2.36 -5.48
CA SER A 93 -10.62 -2.23 -5.30
C SER A 93 -10.06 -3.35 -4.45
N SER A 94 -8.88 -3.83 -4.83
CA SER A 94 -8.08 -4.78 -4.08
C SER A 94 -6.70 -4.18 -3.85
N GLN A 95 -6.17 -4.34 -2.65
CA GLN A 95 -4.86 -3.88 -2.25
C GLN A 95 -4.10 -5.04 -1.61
N LEU A 96 -2.86 -5.22 -2.03
CA LEU A 96 -1.91 -6.18 -1.48
C LEU A 96 -0.73 -5.40 -0.93
N ILE A 97 -0.45 -5.58 0.36
CA ILE A 97 0.71 -4.99 1.03
C ILE A 97 1.57 -6.12 1.58
N TYR A 98 2.86 -6.03 1.35
CA TYR A 98 3.88 -6.90 1.95
C TYR A 98 5.06 -6.05 2.42
N ASP A 99 5.53 -6.31 3.63
CA ASP A 99 6.65 -5.60 4.26
C ASP A 99 7.45 -6.61 5.09
N ASP A 100 8.78 -6.58 4.95
CA ASP A 100 9.71 -7.47 5.64
C ASP A 100 9.78 -7.19 7.15
N ASP A 101 9.72 -5.91 7.53
CA ASP A 101 9.93 -5.44 8.90
C ASP A 101 8.63 -5.44 9.73
N ILE A 102 7.47 -5.59 9.09
CA ILE A 102 6.18 -5.64 9.78
C ILE A 102 5.86 -7.08 10.18
N THR A 103 5.88 -7.31 11.50
CA THR A 103 5.42 -8.58 12.08
C THR A 103 3.91 -8.52 12.32
N LEU A 104 3.18 -9.41 11.67
CA LEU A 104 1.73 -9.54 11.82
C LEU A 104 1.40 -10.68 12.77
N THR A 105 0.30 -10.52 13.51
CA THR A 105 -0.27 -11.60 14.31
C THR A 105 -1.26 -12.35 13.43
N ARG A 106 -0.96 -13.61 13.12
CA ARG A 106 -1.82 -14.49 12.32
C ARG A 106 -3.01 -14.98 13.14
N ASN A 107 -4.01 -15.54 12.45
CA ASN A 107 -5.22 -16.11 13.07
C ASN A 107 -4.93 -17.27 14.03
N ASP A 108 -3.77 -17.91 13.91
CA ASP A 108 -3.30 -18.99 14.79
C ASP A 108 -2.54 -18.46 16.04
N GLY A 109 -2.46 -17.14 16.20
CA GLY A 109 -1.74 -16.49 17.30
C GLY A 109 -0.21 -16.42 17.10
N THR A 110 0.31 -16.97 16.00
CA THR A 110 1.74 -16.84 15.68
C THR A 110 2.06 -15.46 15.14
N LYS A 111 3.25 -14.96 15.48
CA LYS A 111 3.76 -13.68 14.99
C LYS A 111 4.76 -13.96 13.87
N GLY A 112 4.53 -13.38 12.70
CA GLY A 112 5.39 -13.56 11.55
C GLY A 112 5.09 -12.61 10.42
N ARG A 113 5.92 -12.68 9.39
CA ARG A 113 5.74 -11.93 8.15
C ARG A 113 4.63 -12.58 7.34
N ASP A 114 3.72 -11.76 6.81
CA ASP A 114 2.60 -12.25 6.03
C ASP A 114 2.14 -11.21 5.00
N ILE A 115 1.41 -11.68 3.99
CA ILE A 115 0.83 -10.83 2.96
C ILE A 115 -0.50 -10.30 3.48
N GLN A 116 -0.68 -8.99 3.42
CA GLN A 116 -1.93 -8.33 3.78
C GLN A 116 -2.75 -8.07 2.53
N ILE A 117 -3.95 -8.64 2.46
CA ILE A 117 -4.89 -8.42 1.36
C ILE A 117 -6.10 -7.67 1.89
N LYS A 118 -6.47 -6.58 1.22
CA LYS A 118 -7.65 -5.78 1.52
C LYS A 118 -8.50 -5.67 0.26
N ASN A 119 -9.76 -6.12 0.35
CA ASN A 119 -10.75 -5.98 -0.72
C ASN A 119 -11.84 -5.03 -0.27
N VAL A 120 -12.23 -4.09 -1.13
CA VAL A 120 -13.26 -3.08 -0.86
C VAL A 120 -14.16 -2.95 -2.07
N ILE A 121 -15.47 -2.96 -1.82
CA ILE A 121 -16.49 -2.68 -2.83
C ILE A 121 -17.23 -1.43 -2.37
N ASN A 122 -17.22 -0.39 -3.18
CA ASN A 122 -17.92 0.86 -2.95
C ASN A 122 -19.03 0.99 -3.98
N VAL A 123 -20.26 1.25 -3.51
CA VAL A 123 -21.40 1.54 -4.38
C VAL A 123 -21.83 2.98 -4.08
N GLY A 124 -21.83 3.82 -5.10
CA GLY A 124 -22.14 5.25 -4.98
C GLY A 124 -23.38 5.61 -5.78
N VAL A 125 -24.33 6.28 -5.12
CA VAL A 125 -25.49 6.90 -5.75
C VAL A 125 -25.27 8.42 -5.77
N THR A 126 -25.39 9.03 -6.94
CA THR A 126 -25.31 10.47 -7.13
C THR A 126 -26.69 10.99 -7.52
N LEU A 127 -27.24 11.93 -6.75
CA LEU A 127 -28.44 12.68 -7.11
C LEU A 127 -28.01 14.00 -7.74
N GLY A 128 -28.37 14.23 -9.00
CA GLY A 128 -28.21 15.52 -9.64
C GLY A 128 -29.43 16.40 -9.35
N PHE A 129 -29.20 17.59 -8.81
CA PHE A 129 -30.17 18.69 -8.75
C PHE A 129 -29.70 19.83 -9.65
#